data_AF-A0A8S3WCC0-F1
#
_entry.id   AF-A0A8S3WCC0-F1
#
_cell.length_a   1.000
_cell.length_b   1.000
_cell.length_c   1.000
_cell.angle_alpha   90.00
_cell.angle_beta   90.00
_cell.angle_gamma   90.00
#
_symmetry.space_group_name_H-M   'P 1'
#
loop_
_entity.id
_entity.type
_entity.pdbx_description
1 polymer ?
#
loop_
_entity_poly.entity_id
_entity_poly.type
_entity_poly.pdbx_seq_one_letter_code
_entity_poly.pdbx_strand_id
1 'polypeptide(L)'
;MHRFFAELEPSLSVTDQNLADQVRYILRSNIFGDAELERLRREAIPSSNGNAAAGNATPLDAQQTAYVDAAVNIPFVANSDDDGIVSHELEKMRSILEESMLETRSMPLENRPRLPRIPLSKRNRAVVRALNPMLVTYLEASRDLCEMDSILFGAALAVCRSIGAKLSVAGRATQKSSAIPAWRKRIEDRIAKARALIGRLTSFRSGNNRPRVVRTVRMAFAGTNFSLSQPDITQTLTERIDDLKQKIAAWGKRIRRFSESSRRFNQNRLFQSDQKRLYKSLE
;
A
#
# COMPACT_ATOMS: atom_id res chain seq x y z
N MET A 1 -30.01 -2.26 8.30
CA MET A 1 -29.37 -1.68 7.10
C MET A 1 -29.74 -2.45 5.84
N HIS A 2 -29.53 -3.77 5.77
CA HIS A 2 -29.86 -4.55 4.57
C HIS A 2 -31.33 -4.48 4.15
N ARG A 3 -32.27 -4.66 5.10
CA ARG A 3 -33.72 -4.54 4.83
C ARG A 3 -34.09 -3.19 4.19
N PHE A 4 -33.67 -2.08 4.80
CA PHE A 4 -33.89 -0.73 4.25
C PHE A 4 -33.23 -0.53 2.87
N PHE A 5 -32.05 -1.11 2.64
CA PHE A 5 -31.39 -1.03 1.33
C PHE A 5 -32.15 -1.83 0.27
N ALA A 6 -32.65 -3.01 0.61
CA ALA A 6 -33.45 -3.84 -0.29
C ALA A 6 -34.82 -3.22 -0.62
N GLU A 7 -35.38 -2.43 0.30
CA GLU A 7 -36.60 -1.64 0.08
C GLU A 7 -36.36 -0.45 -0.86
N LEU A 8 -35.22 0.23 -0.74
CA LEU A 8 -34.85 1.38 -1.57
C LEU A 8 -34.38 0.98 -2.98
N GLU A 9 -33.62 -0.11 -3.09
CA GLU A 9 -33.04 -0.58 -4.34
C GLU A 9 -33.25 -2.10 -4.54
N PRO A 10 -34.49 -2.52 -4.85
CA PRO A 10 -34.83 -3.94 -5.00
C PRO A 10 -34.19 -4.60 -6.23
N SER A 11 -33.63 -3.80 -7.16
CA SER A 11 -32.94 -4.28 -8.35
C SER A 11 -31.56 -4.91 -8.04
N LEU A 12 -30.98 -4.59 -6.88
CA LEU A 12 -29.64 -5.01 -6.48
C LEU A 12 -29.69 -6.12 -5.42
N SER A 13 -29.35 -7.35 -5.81
CA SER A 13 -29.21 -8.46 -4.87
C SER A 13 -27.87 -8.39 -4.11
N VAL A 14 -27.85 -7.67 -2.99
CA VAL A 14 -26.67 -7.54 -2.11
C VAL A 14 -26.92 -8.31 -0.80
N THR A 15 -25.86 -8.89 -0.22
CA THR A 15 -25.93 -9.54 1.10
C THR A 15 -25.60 -8.54 2.23
N ASP A 16 -26.10 -8.76 3.44
CA ASP A 16 -25.80 -7.92 4.63
C ASP A 16 -24.29 -7.69 4.82
N GLN A 17 -23.51 -8.76 4.63
CA GLN A 17 -22.07 -8.72 4.79
C GLN A 17 -21.39 -7.80 3.77
N ASN A 18 -21.82 -7.86 2.50
CA ASN A 18 -21.27 -7.01 1.44
C ASN A 18 -21.58 -5.53 1.69
N LEU A 19 -22.77 -5.20 2.20
CA LEU A 19 -23.14 -3.84 2.58
C LEU A 19 -22.30 -3.34 3.77
N ALA A 20 -22.12 -4.16 4.80
CA ALA A 20 -21.31 -3.80 5.96
C ALA A 20 -19.84 -3.53 5.57
N ASP A 21 -19.29 -4.36 4.68
CA ASP A 21 -17.91 -4.21 4.23
C ASP A 21 -17.71 -2.99 3.33
N GLN A 22 -18.70 -2.66 2.48
CA GLN A 22 -18.68 -1.41 1.70
C GLN A 22 -18.77 -0.17 2.58
N VAL A 23 -19.64 -0.16 3.60
CA VAL A 23 -19.74 0.96 4.55
C VAL A 23 -18.41 1.16 5.29
N ARG A 24 -17.81 0.07 5.79
CA ARG A 24 -16.49 0.13 6.44
C ARG A 24 -15.40 0.63 5.51
N TYR A 25 -15.43 0.21 4.24
CA TYR A 25 -14.50 0.67 3.23
C TYR A 25 -14.65 2.18 2.99
N ILE A 26 -15.87 2.68 2.80
CA ILE A 26 -16.15 4.10 2.57
C ILE A 26 -15.67 4.94 3.76
N LEU A 27 -15.97 4.52 5.00
CA LEU A 27 -15.55 5.22 6.22
C LEU A 27 -14.03 5.21 6.41
N ARG A 28 -13.33 4.11 6.04
CA ARG A 28 -11.87 4.00 6.20
C ARG A 28 -11.10 4.72 5.09
N SER A 29 -11.66 4.79 3.90
CA SER A 29 -10.99 5.32 2.71
C SER A 29 -11.05 6.85 2.62
N ASN A 30 -11.83 7.51 3.48
CA ASN A 30 -12.00 8.97 3.52
C ASN A 30 -12.30 9.57 2.14
N ILE A 31 -13.08 8.85 1.33
CA ILE A 31 -13.44 9.24 -0.05
C ILE A 31 -14.35 10.47 -0.03
N PHE A 32 -15.15 10.63 1.03
CA PHE A 32 -16.01 11.78 1.27
C PHE A 32 -15.49 12.54 2.48
N GLY A 33 -15.32 13.86 2.36
CA GLY A 33 -15.01 14.72 3.50
C GLY A 33 -16.19 14.81 4.47
N ASP A 34 -15.93 15.20 5.73
CA ASP A 34 -16.98 15.29 6.76
C ASP A 34 -18.15 16.20 6.34
N ALA A 35 -17.86 17.31 5.65
CA ALA A 35 -18.87 18.22 5.10
C ALA A 35 -19.72 17.59 3.98
N GLU A 36 -19.15 16.72 3.16
CA GLU A 36 -19.90 15.99 2.11
C GLU A 36 -20.77 14.90 2.71
N LEU A 37 -20.27 14.18 3.72
CA LEU A 37 -21.05 13.18 4.46
C LEU A 37 -22.25 13.82 5.17
N GLU A 38 -22.08 15.01 5.76
CA GLU A 38 -23.20 15.75 6.33
C GLU A 38 -24.22 16.20 5.27
N ARG A 39 -23.76 16.65 4.10
CA ARG A 39 -24.66 17.01 2.99
C ARG A 39 -25.50 15.80 2.56
N LEU A 40 -24.86 14.65 2.37
CA LEU A 40 -25.53 13.40 2.00
C LEU A 40 -26.51 12.92 3.08
N ARG A 41 -26.18 13.10 4.37
CA ARG A 41 -27.11 12.77 5.46
C ARG A 41 -28.36 13.65 5.45
N ARG A 42 -28.23 14.94 5.09
CA ARG A 42 -29.37 15.86 4.97
C ARG A 42 -30.24 15.50 3.76
N GLU A 43 -29.63 15.07 2.67
CA GLU A 43 -30.32 14.67 1.44
C GLU A 43 -31.03 13.31 1.57
N ALA A 44 -30.51 12.40 2.39
CA ALA A 44 -31.07 11.06 2.61
C ALA A 44 -32.32 11.03 3.50
N ILE A 45 -32.77 12.16 4.06
CA ILE A 45 -34.06 12.27 4.76
C ILE A 45 -35.10 12.72 3.72
N PRO A 46 -36.05 11.86 3.31
CA PRO A 46 -37.10 12.28 2.39
C PRO A 46 -38.00 13.33 3.05
N SER A 47 -38.26 14.43 2.35
CA SER A 47 -39.32 15.38 2.71
C SER A 47 -40.68 14.68 2.56
N SER A 48 -41.17 14.06 3.65
CA SER A 48 -42.55 13.61 3.75
C SER A 48 -43.35 14.61 4.60
N ASN A 49 -44.36 15.21 3.96
CA ASN A 49 -45.27 16.20 4.52
C ASN A 49 -46.09 15.68 5.71
N GLY A 50 -46.27 16.53 6.73
CA GLY A 50 -47.58 16.82 7.34
C GLY A 50 -48.06 16.00 8.56
N ASN A 51 -47.98 16.65 9.73
CA ASN A 51 -48.86 16.57 10.92
C ASN A 51 -48.69 15.47 12.00
N ALA A 52 -48.00 15.90 13.08
CA ALA A 52 -48.38 15.91 14.50
C ALA A 52 -48.69 14.60 15.26
N ALA A 53 -47.80 14.28 16.22
CA ALA A 53 -48.17 14.11 17.63
C ALA A 53 -46.92 14.23 18.53
N ALA A 54 -47.13 14.85 19.69
CA ALA A 54 -46.15 15.38 20.61
C ALA A 54 -45.40 14.36 21.47
N GLY A 55 -44.25 14.79 22.00
CA GLY A 55 -43.81 14.44 23.36
C GLY A 55 -42.71 13.38 23.47
N ASN A 56 -41.45 13.83 23.46
CA ASN A 56 -40.69 13.92 24.71
C ASN A 56 -39.35 14.62 24.47
N ALA A 57 -39.20 15.75 25.16
CA ALA A 57 -38.01 16.55 25.19
C ALA A 57 -37.03 16.03 26.25
N THR A 58 -35.74 15.99 25.90
CA THR A 58 -34.65 16.23 26.86
C THR A 58 -33.52 16.97 26.13
N PRO A 59 -32.89 17.99 26.75
CA PRO A 59 -32.33 19.13 26.02
C PRO A 59 -30.92 18.92 25.48
N LEU A 60 -30.66 19.73 24.45
CA LEU A 60 -29.38 20.09 23.87
C LEU A 60 -28.35 20.49 24.93
N ASP A 61 -27.09 20.11 24.70
CA ASP A 61 -26.00 21.04 24.93
C ASP A 61 -25.12 21.12 23.69
N ALA A 62 -25.06 22.32 23.14
CA ALA A 62 -24.23 22.70 22.03
C ALA A 62 -22.96 23.30 22.61
N GLN A 63 -21.80 22.69 22.36
CA GLN A 63 -20.53 23.35 22.63
C GLN A 63 -19.67 23.43 21.37
N GLN A 64 -19.60 24.69 20.92
CA GLN A 64 -18.60 25.29 20.06
C GLN A 64 -17.21 24.71 20.31
N THR A 65 -16.56 24.29 19.23
CA THR A 65 -15.12 24.09 19.18
C THR A 65 -14.44 25.45 19.29
N ALA A 66 -14.16 25.87 20.52
CA ALA A 66 -13.12 26.85 20.82
C ALA A 66 -11.81 26.09 21.07
N TYR A 67 -10.78 26.45 20.31
CA TYR A 67 -9.39 26.15 20.61
C TYR A 67 -9.06 26.68 22.01
N VAL A 68 -8.66 25.80 22.93
CA VAL A 68 -7.91 26.18 24.12
C VAL A 68 -6.91 25.08 24.46
N ASP A 69 -5.64 25.47 24.57
CA ASP A 69 -4.58 24.70 25.22
C ASP A 69 -5.04 24.26 26.62
N ALA A 70 -5.01 22.96 26.87
CA ALA A 70 -5.07 22.43 28.22
C ALA A 70 -4.14 21.22 28.32
N ALA A 71 -3.05 21.41 29.05
CA ALA A 71 -2.19 20.35 29.54
C ALA A 71 -3.02 19.33 30.32
N VAL A 72 -3.28 18.17 29.72
CA VAL A 72 -3.87 17.03 30.43
C VAL A 72 -2.75 16.32 31.19
N ASN A 73 -2.63 16.68 32.46
CA ASN A 73 -1.85 15.95 33.45
C ASN A 73 -2.58 14.63 33.76
N ILE A 74 -2.15 13.52 33.15
CA ILE A 74 -2.58 12.18 33.58
C ILE A 74 -1.67 11.76 34.74
N PRO A 75 -2.21 11.41 35.93
CA PRO A 75 -1.37 10.94 37.03
C PRO A 75 -0.72 9.62 36.61
N PHE A 76 0.60 9.64 36.49
CA PHE A 76 1.42 8.44 36.40
C PHE A 76 1.31 7.71 37.75
N VAL A 77 0.73 6.52 37.74
CA VAL A 77 0.77 5.61 38.89
C VAL A 77 2.22 5.18 39.05
N ALA A 78 2.89 5.81 40.02
CA ALA A 78 4.26 5.49 40.41
C ALA A 78 4.30 4.11 41.06
N ASN A 79 4.78 3.12 40.31
CA ASN A 79 5.43 1.95 40.90
C ASN A 79 6.93 2.24 40.92
N SER A 80 7.43 2.36 42.14
CA SER A 80 8.68 2.99 42.53
C SER A 80 9.88 2.06 42.40
N ASP A 81 10.24 1.67 41.17
CA ASP A 81 11.51 1.01 40.81
C ASP A 81 12.02 1.33 39.37
N ASP A 82 11.31 2.18 38.59
CA ASP A 82 11.55 2.41 37.14
C ASP A 82 12.20 3.77 36.78
N ASP A 83 12.54 4.60 37.76
CA ASP A 83 12.99 5.98 37.51
C ASP A 83 14.43 6.04 36.94
N GLY A 84 15.29 5.10 37.34
CA GLY A 84 16.67 5.00 36.84
C GLY A 84 16.78 4.52 35.39
N ILE A 85 15.83 3.69 34.93
CA ILE A 85 15.84 3.12 33.57
C ILE A 85 15.37 4.17 32.56
N VAL A 86 14.32 4.94 32.89
CA VAL A 86 13.81 6.03 32.05
C VAL A 86 14.84 7.16 31.93
N SER A 87 15.53 7.50 33.01
CA SER A 87 16.59 8.52 33.02
C SER A 87 17.77 8.14 32.11
N HIS A 88 18.24 6.89 32.18
CA HIS A 88 19.35 6.41 31.34
C HIS A 88 19.00 6.37 29.84
N GLU A 89 17.77 5.97 29.48
CA GLU A 89 17.33 5.95 28.08
C GLU A 89 17.19 7.37 27.50
N LEU A 90 16.72 8.33 28.31
CA LEU A 90 16.66 9.75 27.94
C LEU A 90 18.06 10.34 27.73
N GLU A 91 19.01 10.06 28.63
CA GLU A 91 20.38 10.55 28.52
C GLU A 91 21.09 9.95 27.30
N LYS A 92 20.85 8.67 27.01
CA LYS A 92 21.34 8.02 25.79
C LYS A 92 20.78 8.69 24.52
N MET A 93 19.49 9.03 24.50
CA MET A 93 18.90 9.76 23.37
C MET A 93 19.48 11.17 23.23
N ARG A 94 19.78 11.84 24.33
CA ARG A 94 20.46 13.15 24.34
C ARG A 94 21.86 13.05 23.74
N SER A 95 22.65 12.06 24.15
CA SER A 95 23.98 11.82 23.60
C SER A 95 23.96 11.56 22.09
N ILE A 96 23.00 10.74 21.61
CA ILE A 96 22.81 10.47 20.18
C ILE A 96 22.43 11.75 19.42
N LEU A 97 21.63 12.63 20.03
CA LEU A 97 21.24 13.91 19.44
C LEU A 97 22.45 14.83 19.28
N GLU A 98 23.24 15.00 20.33
CA GLU A 98 24.43 15.86 20.30
C GLU A 98 25.48 15.37 19.31
N GLU A 99 25.74 14.06 19.27
CA GLU A 99 26.62 13.43 18.28
C GLU A 99 26.13 13.68 16.85
N SER A 100 24.83 13.49 16.60
CA SER A 100 24.23 13.67 15.27
C SER A 100 24.26 15.14 14.83
N MET A 101 24.12 16.09 15.76
CA MET A 101 24.23 17.52 15.49
C MET A 101 25.66 17.93 15.15
N LEU A 102 26.66 17.42 15.88
CA LEU A 102 28.09 17.67 15.61
C LEU A 102 28.52 17.13 14.24
N GLU A 103 28.08 15.92 13.91
CA GLU A 103 28.35 15.30 12.61
C GLU A 103 27.73 16.11 11.47
N THR A 104 26.49 16.56 11.65
CA THR A 104 25.76 17.35 10.63
C THR A 104 26.43 18.70 10.38
N ARG A 105 26.92 19.37 11.42
CA ARG A 105 27.66 20.64 11.31
C ARG A 105 28.97 20.48 10.53
N SER A 106 29.62 19.32 10.66
CA SER A 106 30.89 19.02 9.99
C SER A 106 30.71 18.48 8.57
N MET A 107 29.47 18.20 8.14
CA MET A 107 29.17 17.53 6.87
C MET A 107 28.55 18.51 5.86
N PRO A 108 29.15 18.68 4.66
CA PRO A 108 28.55 19.51 3.61
C PRO A 108 27.23 18.89 3.14
N LEU A 109 26.30 19.72 2.67
CA LEU A 109 24.95 19.33 2.27
C LEU A 109 24.90 18.16 1.28
N GLU A 110 25.86 18.10 0.35
CA GLU A 110 25.96 17.07 -0.68
C GLU A 110 26.25 15.67 -0.12
N ASN A 111 26.93 15.61 1.03
CA ASN A 111 27.33 14.36 1.66
C ASN A 111 26.31 13.85 2.70
N ARG A 112 25.27 14.64 3.00
CA ARG A 112 24.26 14.28 4.00
C ARG A 112 23.48 13.03 3.58
N PRO A 113 23.33 12.03 4.48
CA PRO A 113 22.59 10.82 4.16
C PRO A 113 21.11 11.13 3.91
N ARG A 114 20.47 10.35 3.05
CA ARG A 114 19.02 10.49 2.84
C ARG A 114 18.28 9.87 4.00
N LEU A 115 17.44 10.68 4.65
CA LEU A 115 16.60 10.25 5.76
C LEU A 115 15.41 9.42 5.21
N PRO A 116 15.22 8.17 5.66
CA PRO A 116 14.09 7.36 5.25
C PRO A 116 12.78 7.88 5.87
N ARG A 117 11.65 7.63 5.21
CA ARG A 117 10.34 7.92 5.81
C ARG A 117 10.08 6.97 6.97
N ILE A 118 9.92 7.52 8.16
CA ILE A 118 9.67 6.76 9.39
C ILE A 118 8.17 6.41 9.47
N PRO A 119 7.80 5.13 9.71
CA PRO A 119 6.40 4.76 9.91
C PRO A 119 5.88 5.26 11.26
N LEU A 120 4.59 5.63 11.32
CA LEU A 120 3.92 6.18 12.51
C LEU A 120 3.55 5.10 13.54
N SER A 121 4.52 4.30 14.00
CA SER A 121 4.32 3.31 15.07
C SER A 121 4.26 3.98 16.45
N LYS A 122 3.65 3.32 17.45
CA LYS A 122 3.62 3.82 18.84
C LYS A 122 5.04 4.09 19.38
N ARG A 123 5.98 3.15 19.14
CA ARG A 123 7.39 3.26 19.51
C ARG A 123 8.07 4.46 18.85
N ASN A 124 7.93 4.62 17.54
CA ASN A 124 8.58 5.70 16.80
C ASN A 124 8.05 7.08 17.26
N ARG A 125 6.75 7.18 17.54
CA ARG A 125 6.16 8.40 18.11
C ARG A 125 6.68 8.69 19.52
N ALA A 126 6.91 7.68 20.35
CA ALA A 126 7.48 7.88 21.68
C ALA A 126 8.89 8.48 21.60
N VAL A 127 9.75 7.96 20.71
CA VAL A 127 11.09 8.51 20.45
C VAL A 127 11.03 9.96 19.98
N VAL A 128 10.17 10.27 19.01
CA VAL A 128 9.98 11.65 18.53
C VAL A 128 9.52 12.57 19.66
N ARG A 129 8.55 12.14 20.47
CA ARG A 129 8.05 12.93 21.61
C ARG A 129 9.10 13.14 22.70
N ALA A 130 10.00 12.18 22.91
CA ALA A 130 11.08 12.31 23.89
C ALA A 130 12.14 13.32 23.44
N LEU A 131 12.47 13.34 22.14
CA LEU A 131 13.49 14.24 21.58
C LEU A 131 12.98 15.67 21.34
N ASN A 132 11.69 15.84 20.99
CA ASN A 132 11.15 17.16 20.62
C ASN A 132 11.33 18.26 21.69
N PRO A 133 11.13 18.00 23.00
CA PRO A 133 11.40 18.98 24.05
C PRO A 133 12.87 19.36 24.15
N MET A 134 13.79 18.41 23.93
CA MET A 134 15.23 18.66 23.97
C MET A 134 15.64 19.64 22.85
N LEU A 135 15.02 19.53 21.68
CA LEU A 135 15.30 20.41 20.54
C LEU A 135 14.96 21.87 20.78
N VAL A 136 13.94 22.16 21.59
CA VAL A 136 13.54 23.53 21.90
C VAL A 136 14.72 24.31 22.49
N THR A 137 15.44 23.71 23.45
CA THR A 137 16.62 24.32 24.09
C THR A 137 17.74 24.62 23.08
N TYR A 138 18.00 23.70 22.14
CA TYR A 138 19.05 23.90 21.13
C TYR A 138 18.64 24.91 20.05
N LEU A 139 17.36 24.99 19.69
CA LEU A 139 16.84 25.95 18.72
C LEU A 139 16.83 27.37 19.27
N GLU A 140 16.45 27.56 20.54
CA GLU A 140 16.50 28.86 21.22
C GLU A 140 17.93 29.41 21.33
N ALA A 141 18.91 28.51 21.45
CA ALA A 141 20.33 28.87 21.49
C ALA A 141 20.95 29.17 20.11
N SER A 142 20.24 28.84 19.01
CA SER A 142 20.76 29.01 17.65
C SER A 142 20.71 30.47 17.20
N ARG A 143 21.74 30.91 16.47
CA ARG A 143 21.86 32.32 16.03
C ARG A 143 21.73 32.48 14.52
N ASP A 144 21.99 31.40 13.77
CA ASP A 144 22.00 31.40 12.31
C ASP A 144 21.13 30.30 11.71
N LEU A 145 20.64 30.54 10.48
CA LEU A 145 19.84 29.60 9.72
C LEU A 145 20.60 28.29 9.44
N CYS A 146 21.92 28.35 9.20
CA CYS A 146 22.73 27.14 8.97
C CYS A 146 22.83 26.29 10.23
N GLU A 147 22.86 26.91 11.41
CA GLU A 147 22.84 26.23 12.69
C GLU A 147 21.48 25.57 12.92
N MET A 148 20.39 26.28 12.64
CA MET A 148 19.02 25.74 12.72
C MET A 148 18.85 24.53 11.80
N ASP A 149 19.29 24.62 10.55
CA ASP A 149 19.24 23.50 9.60
C ASP A 149 20.04 22.30 10.12
N SER A 150 21.24 22.52 10.67
CA SER A 150 22.06 21.46 11.24
C SER A 150 21.43 20.82 12.47
N ILE A 151 20.76 21.61 13.32
CA ILE A 151 20.00 21.12 14.49
C ILE A 151 18.82 20.27 14.03
N LEU A 152 18.00 20.77 13.09
CA LEU A 152 16.82 20.07 12.59
C LEU A 152 17.17 18.76 11.88
N PHE A 153 18.20 18.79 11.03
CA PHE A 153 18.67 17.59 10.34
C PHE A 153 19.32 16.60 11.31
N GLY A 154 20.17 17.08 12.23
CA GLY A 154 20.78 16.27 13.29
C GLY A 154 19.75 15.59 14.19
N ALA A 155 18.66 16.30 14.51
CA ALA A 155 17.51 15.75 15.23
C ALA A 155 16.81 14.61 14.48
N ALA A 156 16.52 14.83 13.20
CA ALA A 156 15.89 13.83 12.36
C ALA A 156 16.81 12.60 12.16
N LEU A 157 18.12 12.82 12.08
CA LEU A 157 19.14 11.77 12.04
C LEU A 157 19.20 10.98 13.35
N ALA A 158 19.16 11.66 14.49
CA ALA A 158 19.10 11.05 15.81
C ALA A 158 17.88 10.15 15.97
N VAL A 159 16.69 10.62 15.56
CA VAL A 159 15.47 9.80 15.54
C VAL A 159 15.66 8.55 14.65
N CYS A 160 16.27 8.69 13.47
CA CYS A 160 16.55 7.56 12.59
C CYS A 160 17.50 6.55 13.26
N ARG A 161 18.52 7.01 13.97
CA ARG A 161 19.49 6.17 14.70
C ARG A 161 18.85 5.45 15.88
N SER A 162 18.07 6.16 16.70
CA SER A 162 17.36 5.59 17.85
C SER A 162 16.32 4.52 17.45
N ILE A 163 15.77 4.62 16.23
CA ILE A 163 14.83 3.62 15.68
C ILE A 163 15.57 2.49 14.94
N GLY A 164 16.86 2.64 14.62
CA GLY A 164 17.63 1.69 13.82
C GLY A 164 17.28 1.71 12.33
N ALA A 165 16.84 2.86 11.81
CA ALA A 165 16.50 3.03 10.41
C ALA A 165 17.76 3.02 9.53
N LYS A 166 17.74 2.24 8.44
CA LYS A 166 18.85 2.18 7.48
C LYS A 166 18.93 3.48 6.69
N LEU A 167 19.98 4.26 6.93
CA LEU A 167 20.30 5.47 6.18
C LEU A 167 20.85 5.09 4.80
N SER A 168 20.36 5.76 3.76
CA SER A 168 20.89 5.59 2.41
C SER A 168 22.06 6.56 2.21
N VAL A 169 23.21 6.03 1.80
CA VAL A 169 24.37 6.83 1.42
C VAL A 169 23.99 7.76 0.27
N ALA A 170 24.36 9.04 0.38
CA ALA A 170 24.17 10.04 -0.66
C ALA A 170 24.66 9.47 -2.02
N GLY A 171 23.81 9.56 -3.05
CA GLY A 171 24.11 9.08 -4.41
C GLY A 171 23.53 7.71 -4.79
N ARG A 172 23.15 6.83 -3.85
CA ARG A 172 22.44 5.58 -4.20
C ARG A 172 20.93 5.76 -4.13
N ALA A 173 20.37 6.55 -5.05
CA ALA A 173 18.95 6.42 -5.35
C ALA A 173 18.72 4.99 -5.84
N THR A 174 18.06 4.15 -5.05
CA THR A 174 17.55 2.88 -5.54
C THR A 174 16.53 3.23 -6.61
N GLN A 175 16.97 3.24 -7.87
CA GLN A 175 16.11 3.40 -9.03
C GLN A 175 14.99 2.38 -8.82
N LYS A 176 13.75 2.86 -8.65
CA LYS A 176 12.59 1.97 -8.63
C LYS A 176 12.61 1.31 -10.00
N SER A 177 13.07 0.04 -10.07
CA SER A 177 13.05 -0.70 -11.32
C SER A 177 11.61 -0.61 -11.83
N SER A 178 11.45 -0.39 -13.13
CA SER A 178 10.15 -0.28 -13.77
C SER A 178 9.41 -1.59 -13.54
N ALA A 179 8.65 -1.64 -12.44
CA ALA A 179 8.06 -2.86 -11.96
C ALA A 179 7.10 -3.36 -13.04
N ILE A 180 7.38 -4.55 -13.57
CA ILE A 180 6.51 -5.20 -14.54
C ILE A 180 5.10 -5.21 -13.96
N PRO A 181 4.09 -4.66 -14.66
CA PRO A 181 2.75 -4.58 -14.13
C PRO A 181 2.24 -5.96 -13.71
N ALA A 182 1.52 -6.03 -12.59
CA ALA A 182 1.04 -7.31 -12.05
C ALA A 182 0.18 -8.11 -13.05
N TRP A 183 -0.57 -7.44 -13.93
CA TRP A 183 -1.33 -8.12 -14.99
C TRP A 183 -0.42 -8.83 -16.00
N ARG A 184 0.74 -8.25 -16.35
CA ARG A 184 1.68 -8.82 -17.31
C ARG A 184 2.34 -10.06 -16.73
N LYS A 185 2.83 -9.95 -15.49
CA LYS A 185 3.38 -11.08 -14.73
C LYS A 185 2.40 -12.26 -14.66
N ARG A 186 1.12 -12.01 -14.34
CA ARG A 186 0.09 -13.06 -14.31
C ARG A 186 -0.09 -13.79 -15.64
N ILE A 187 0.01 -13.08 -16.77
CA ILE A 187 -0.12 -13.71 -18.10
C ILE A 187 1.16 -14.48 -18.45
N GLU A 188 2.33 -13.92 -18.16
CA GLU A 188 3.62 -14.58 -18.36
C GLU A 188 3.71 -15.88 -17.54
N ASP A 189 3.25 -15.88 -16.28
CA ASP A 189 3.17 -17.07 -15.44
C ASP A 189 2.24 -18.15 -16.02
N ARG A 190 1.10 -17.76 -16.62
CA ARG A 190 0.20 -18.69 -17.31
C ARG A 190 0.86 -19.30 -18.55
N ILE A 191 1.59 -18.50 -19.33
CA ILE A 191 2.35 -18.96 -20.49
C ILE A 191 3.44 -19.95 -20.03
N ALA A 192 4.19 -19.63 -18.98
CA ALA A 192 5.24 -20.49 -18.45
C ALA A 192 4.69 -21.85 -17.98
N LYS A 193 3.58 -21.85 -17.22
CA LYS A 193 2.89 -23.07 -16.79
C LYS A 193 2.40 -23.90 -17.98
N ALA A 194 1.82 -23.27 -19.00
CA ALA A 194 1.36 -23.97 -20.19
C ALA A 194 2.53 -24.59 -20.99
N ARG A 195 3.65 -23.88 -21.15
CA ARG A 195 4.88 -24.41 -21.78
C ARG A 195 5.43 -25.62 -21.02
N ALA A 196 5.50 -25.52 -19.70
CA ALA A 196 5.94 -26.63 -18.86
C ALA A 196 5.02 -27.85 -19.00
N LEU A 197 3.70 -27.64 -19.08
CA LEU A 197 2.75 -28.72 -19.30
C LEU A 197 2.90 -29.35 -20.69
N ILE A 198 3.05 -28.54 -21.75
CA ILE A 198 3.35 -29.04 -23.11
C ILE A 198 4.60 -29.94 -23.08
N GLY A 199 5.69 -29.49 -22.46
CA GLY A 199 6.92 -30.30 -22.36
C GLY A 199 6.70 -31.66 -21.69
N ARG A 200 5.86 -31.72 -20.64
CA ARG A 200 5.51 -32.98 -19.96
C ARG A 200 4.61 -33.88 -20.81
N LEU A 201 3.60 -33.31 -21.49
CA LEU A 201 2.72 -34.07 -22.39
C LEU A 201 3.50 -34.63 -23.59
N THR A 202 4.39 -33.84 -24.18
CA THR A 202 5.29 -34.30 -25.25
C THR A 202 6.22 -35.41 -24.74
N SER A 203 6.81 -35.24 -23.56
CA SER A 203 7.67 -36.27 -22.96
C SER A 203 6.94 -37.59 -22.75
N PHE A 204 5.69 -37.53 -22.25
CA PHE A 204 4.84 -38.71 -22.09
C PHE A 204 4.52 -39.36 -23.45
N ARG A 205 4.17 -38.56 -24.46
CA ARG A 205 3.92 -39.03 -25.83
C ARG A 205 5.14 -39.72 -26.45
N SER A 206 6.36 -39.29 -26.10
CA SER A 206 7.61 -39.93 -26.49
C SER A 206 7.94 -41.21 -25.71
N GLY A 207 7.06 -41.71 -24.83
CA GLY A 207 7.23 -42.95 -24.09
C GLY A 207 7.75 -42.81 -22.65
N ASN A 208 7.87 -41.58 -22.13
CA ASN A 208 8.33 -41.37 -20.75
C ASN A 208 7.20 -41.63 -19.73
N ASN A 209 7.21 -42.83 -19.16
CA ASN A 209 6.21 -43.28 -18.18
C ASN A 209 6.60 -43.11 -16.72
N ARG A 210 7.54 -42.20 -16.40
CA ARG A 210 7.89 -41.93 -14.99
C ARG A 210 6.65 -41.49 -14.19
N PRO A 211 6.46 -41.94 -12.93
CA PRO A 211 5.25 -41.67 -12.14
C PRO A 211 4.89 -40.18 -12.03
N ARG A 212 5.90 -39.30 -11.94
CA ARG A 212 5.71 -37.85 -11.89
C ARG A 212 5.11 -37.28 -13.19
N VAL A 213 5.53 -37.81 -14.34
CA VAL A 213 5.01 -37.41 -15.66
C VAL A 213 3.57 -37.89 -15.79
N VAL A 214 3.32 -39.17 -15.53
CA VAL A 214 1.97 -39.77 -15.57
C VAL A 214 0.99 -39.05 -14.66
N ARG A 215 1.38 -38.73 -13.42
CA ARG A 215 0.56 -37.92 -12.49
C ARG A 215 0.23 -36.55 -13.08
N THR A 216 1.19 -35.90 -13.72
CA THR A 216 0.95 -34.61 -14.35
C THR A 216 -0.03 -34.72 -15.52
N VAL A 217 0.08 -35.77 -16.34
CA VAL A 217 -0.88 -36.04 -17.42
C VAL A 217 -2.28 -36.24 -16.85
N ARG A 218 -2.46 -37.09 -15.83
CA ARG A 218 -3.77 -37.27 -15.18
C ARG A 218 -4.35 -35.95 -14.66
N MET A 219 -3.53 -35.11 -14.03
CA MET A 219 -3.98 -33.79 -13.56
C MET A 219 -4.32 -32.82 -14.69
N ALA A 220 -3.64 -32.92 -15.85
CA ALA A 220 -3.89 -32.07 -17.01
C ALA A 220 -5.28 -32.30 -17.63
N PHE A 221 -5.82 -33.50 -17.42
CA PHE A 221 -7.12 -33.99 -17.86
C PHE A 221 -8.09 -34.22 -16.68
N ALA A 222 -7.80 -33.70 -15.49
CA ALA A 222 -8.69 -33.83 -14.34
C ALA A 222 -10.08 -33.26 -14.66
N GLY A 223 -11.13 -34.04 -14.40
CA GLY A 223 -12.51 -33.68 -14.71
C GLY A 223 -12.94 -33.94 -16.16
N THR A 224 -12.11 -34.58 -16.98
CA THR A 224 -12.49 -35.09 -18.30
C THR A 224 -12.53 -36.62 -18.29
N ASN A 225 -13.28 -37.24 -19.21
CA ASN A 225 -13.41 -38.72 -19.37
C ASN A 225 -12.14 -39.38 -19.95
N PHE A 226 -10.96 -38.84 -19.61
CA PHE A 226 -9.68 -39.28 -20.12
C PHE A 226 -9.16 -40.48 -19.32
N SER A 227 -8.83 -41.55 -20.02
CA SER A 227 -8.15 -42.71 -19.44
C SER A 227 -6.85 -42.99 -20.17
N LEU A 228 -5.80 -43.32 -19.42
CA LEU A 228 -4.48 -43.66 -19.96
C LEU A 228 -4.49 -44.97 -20.76
N SER A 229 -5.57 -45.76 -20.68
CA SER A 229 -5.72 -47.03 -21.40
C SER A 229 -6.56 -46.89 -22.68
N GLN A 230 -7.02 -45.67 -23.03
CA GLN A 230 -7.77 -45.45 -24.26
C GLN A 230 -6.89 -45.66 -25.50
N PRO A 231 -7.43 -46.23 -26.59
CA PRO A 231 -6.69 -46.44 -27.83
C PRO A 231 -6.23 -45.11 -28.45
N ASP A 232 -7.02 -44.05 -28.32
CA ASP A 232 -6.78 -42.74 -28.94
C ASP A 232 -5.98 -41.77 -28.06
N ILE A 233 -5.20 -42.29 -27.11
CA ILE A 233 -4.42 -41.47 -26.17
C ILE A 233 -3.46 -40.51 -26.88
N THR A 234 -2.84 -40.93 -27.98
CA THR A 234 -1.89 -40.10 -28.74
C THR A 234 -2.56 -38.91 -29.41
N GLN A 235 -3.77 -39.09 -29.93
CA GLN A 235 -4.57 -38.05 -30.54
C GLN A 235 -5.05 -37.04 -29.49
N THR A 236 -5.68 -37.51 -28.41
CA THR A 236 -6.17 -36.65 -27.32
C THR A 236 -5.05 -35.82 -26.66
N LEU A 237 -3.83 -36.39 -26.53
CA LEU A 237 -2.65 -35.65 -26.09
C LEU A 237 -2.26 -34.55 -27.07
N THR A 238 -2.35 -34.82 -28.38
CA THR A 238 -1.97 -33.88 -29.44
C THR A 238 -2.95 -32.70 -29.49
N GLU A 239 -4.25 -32.98 -29.44
CA GLU A 239 -5.31 -31.96 -29.33
C GLU A 239 -5.08 -31.08 -28.10
N ARG A 240 -4.77 -31.68 -26.95
CA ARG A 240 -4.49 -30.93 -25.72
C ARG A 240 -3.23 -30.06 -25.82
N ILE A 241 -2.19 -30.54 -26.50
CA ILE A 241 -0.98 -29.76 -26.75
C ILE A 241 -1.31 -28.56 -27.64
N ASP A 242 -2.08 -28.76 -28.70
CA ASP A 242 -2.43 -27.70 -29.65
C ASP A 242 -3.35 -26.65 -29.02
N ASP A 243 -4.32 -27.04 -28.18
CA ASP A 243 -5.10 -26.14 -27.33
C ASP A 243 -4.21 -25.22 -26.48
N LEU A 244 -3.17 -25.79 -25.85
CA LEU A 244 -2.23 -25.03 -25.03
C LEU A 244 -1.38 -24.07 -25.89
N LYS A 245 -0.95 -24.49 -27.09
CA LYS A 245 -0.25 -23.61 -28.03
C LYS A 245 -1.15 -22.44 -28.47
N GLN A 246 -2.40 -22.70 -28.79
CA GLN A 246 -3.38 -21.66 -29.14
C GLN A 246 -3.58 -20.67 -27.98
N LYS A 247 -3.73 -21.17 -26.75
CA LYS A 247 -3.82 -20.33 -25.53
C LYS A 247 -2.57 -19.48 -25.33
N ILE A 248 -1.38 -20.03 -25.51
CA ILE A 248 -0.12 -19.28 -25.43
C ILE A 248 -0.09 -18.16 -26.47
N ALA A 249 -0.46 -18.45 -27.72
CA ALA A 249 -0.53 -17.45 -28.78
C ALA A 249 -1.53 -16.32 -28.45
N ALA A 250 -2.71 -16.67 -27.96
CA ALA A 250 -3.72 -15.69 -27.54
C ALA A 250 -3.24 -14.81 -26.37
N TRP A 251 -2.60 -15.40 -25.36
CA TRP A 251 -2.01 -14.66 -24.24
C TRP A 251 -0.86 -13.76 -24.68
N GLY A 252 -0.01 -14.21 -25.60
CA GLY A 252 1.04 -13.38 -26.22
C GLY A 252 0.46 -12.17 -26.96
N LYS A 253 -0.57 -12.38 -27.79
CA LYS A 253 -1.31 -11.28 -28.46
C LYS A 253 -1.90 -10.30 -27.44
N ARG A 254 -2.45 -10.79 -26.33
CA ARG A 254 -3.00 -9.96 -25.24
C ARG A 254 -1.93 -9.08 -24.59
N ILE A 255 -0.75 -9.63 -24.29
CA ILE A 255 0.39 -8.85 -23.77
C ILE A 255 0.78 -7.75 -24.75
N ARG A 256 0.93 -8.09 -26.04
CA ARG A 256 1.29 -7.12 -27.08
C ARG A 256 0.28 -5.97 -27.15
N ARG A 257 -1.01 -6.29 -27.28
CA ARG A 257 -2.10 -5.29 -27.35
C ARG A 257 -2.10 -4.34 -26.14
N PHE A 258 -1.96 -4.88 -24.93
CA PHE A 258 -1.96 -4.08 -23.70
C PHE A 258 -0.69 -3.25 -23.53
N SER A 259 0.44 -3.76 -24.01
CA SER A 259 1.71 -3.03 -23.99
C SER A 259 1.68 -1.88 -24.99
N GLU A 260 1.16 -2.11 -26.19
CA GLU A 260 0.93 -1.06 -27.20
C GLU A 260 -0.05 -0.01 -26.71
N SER A 261 -1.16 -0.43 -26.08
CA SER A 261 -2.15 0.50 -25.53
C SER A 261 -1.56 1.38 -24.42
N SER A 262 -0.81 0.76 -23.49
CA SER A 262 -0.09 1.50 -22.43
C SER A 262 0.96 2.44 -23.01
N ARG A 263 1.70 2.00 -24.04
CA ARG A 263 2.70 2.83 -24.73
C ARG A 263 2.04 4.05 -25.38
N ARG A 264 0.97 3.85 -26.15
CA ARG A 264 0.21 4.93 -26.80
C ARG A 264 -0.35 5.92 -25.78
N PHE A 265 -0.93 5.41 -24.69
CA PHE A 265 -1.41 6.26 -23.60
C PHE A 265 -0.29 7.13 -23.01
N ASN A 266 0.87 6.53 -22.71
CA ASN A 266 2.01 7.27 -22.17
C ASN A 266 2.58 8.28 -23.18
N GLN A 267 2.67 7.92 -24.46
CA GLN A 267 3.12 8.81 -25.53
C GLN A 267 2.18 9.99 -25.73
N ASN A 268 0.86 9.76 -25.76
CA ASN A 268 -0.15 10.81 -25.86
C ASN A 268 -0.10 11.76 -24.66
N ARG A 269 0.06 11.20 -23.45
CA ARG A 269 0.22 12.01 -22.24
C ARG A 269 1.49 12.85 -22.28
N LEU A 270 2.60 12.26 -22.74
CA LEU A 270 3.87 12.97 -22.88
C LEU A 270 3.78 14.04 -23.98
N PHE A 271 3.08 13.79 -25.08
CA PHE A 271 2.82 14.78 -26.13
C PHE A 271 2.05 16.00 -25.58
N GLN A 272 1.05 15.77 -24.73
CA GLN A 272 0.28 16.86 -24.13
C GLN A 272 1.10 17.67 -23.12
N SER A 273 1.98 17.04 -22.34
CA SER A 273 2.76 17.72 -21.30
C SER A 273 4.11 18.29 -21.78
N ASP A 274 4.83 17.56 -22.62
CA ASP A 274 6.22 17.85 -23.05
C ASP A 274 6.54 17.15 -24.38
N GLN A 275 6.22 17.82 -25.47
CA GLN A 275 6.45 17.32 -26.83
C GLN A 275 7.93 17.07 -27.12
N LYS A 276 8.82 17.92 -26.60
CA LYS A 276 10.26 17.83 -26.84
C LYS A 276 10.83 16.53 -26.27
N ARG A 277 10.38 16.12 -25.08
CA ARG A 277 10.74 14.82 -24.50
C ARG A 277 10.23 13.64 -25.30
N LEU A 278 9.03 13.74 -25.89
CA LEU A 278 8.52 12.67 -26.74
C LEU A 278 9.40 12.48 -27.98
N TYR A 279 9.70 13.55 -28.73
CA TYR A 279 10.52 13.44 -29.94
C TYR A 279 11.92 12.90 -29.65
N LYS A 280 12.56 13.35 -28.56
CA LYS A 280 13.84 12.78 -28.08
C LYS A 280 13.78 11.30 -27.70
N SER A 281 12.59 10.77 -27.37
CA SER A 281 12.42 9.34 -27.07
C SER A 281 12.12 8.49 -28.31
N LEU A 282 11.91 9.13 -29.46
CA LEU A 282 11.60 8.49 -30.74
C LEU A 282 12.77 8.50 -31.74
N GLU A 283 13.75 9.39 -31.57
CA GLU A 283 15.09 9.33 -32.19
C GLU A 283 15.91 8.17 -31.61
#